data_AF-A0A8I2G2G1-F1
#
_entry.id   AF-A0A8I2G2G1-F1
#
_cell.length_a   1.000
_cell.length_b   1.000
_cell.length_c   1.000
_cell.angle_alpha   90.00
_cell.angle_beta   90.00
_cell.angle_gamma   90.00
#
_symmetry.space_group_name_H-M   'P 1'
#
loop_
_entity.id
_entity.type
_entity.pdbx_description
1 polymer ?
#
loop_
_entity_poly.entity_id
_entity_poly.type
_entity_poly.pdbx_seq_one_letter_code
_entity_poly.pdbx_strand_id
1 'polypeptide(L)' 'GDPRPGGSQGFPGYSPANEVDRSRSNFSLYADGEFDFTESFLLSAAMRFENYSDFGSTLNGKLATRLKASDNFN' A
#
# COMPACT_ATOMS: atom_id res chain seq x y z
N GLY A 1 7.43 21.38 53.62
CA GLY A 1 6.31 20.57 53.13
C GLY A 1 6.87 19.57 52.15
N ASP A 2 6.57 18.30 52.34
CA ASP A 2 7.11 17.20 51.53
C ASP A 2 6.56 17.25 50.09
N PRO A 3 7.38 17.01 49.04
CA PRO A 3 6.91 17.06 47.67
C PRO A 3 6.02 15.85 47.38
N ARG A 4 4.78 16.11 46.97
CA ARG A 4 3.81 15.05 46.66
C ARG A 4 4.23 14.31 45.37
N PRO A 5 4.00 13.00 45.28
CA PRO A 5 4.37 12.21 44.11
C PRO A 5 3.74 12.78 42.84
N GLY A 6 4.53 12.83 41.76
CA GLY A 6 4.04 13.21 40.43
C GLY A 6 2.89 12.30 40.01
N GLY A 7 1.81 12.90 39.51
CA GLY A 7 0.60 12.17 39.11
C GLY A 7 0.83 11.17 37.98
N SER A 8 -0.20 10.39 37.68
CA SER A 8 -0.18 9.36 36.62
C SER A 8 0.16 9.96 35.25
N GLN A 9 1.42 9.86 34.84
CA GLN A 9 1.84 10.19 33.48
C GLN A 9 1.63 8.95 32.60
N GLY A 10 0.57 8.93 31.80
CA GLY A 10 0.23 7.81 30.91
C GLY A 10 1.24 7.56 29.77
N PHE A 11 2.23 8.44 29.62
CA PHE A 11 3.31 8.27 28.65
C PHE A 11 4.62 8.89 29.18
N PRO A 12 5.54 8.09 29.75
CA PRO A 12 6.79 8.57 30.34
C PRO A 12 7.85 9.04 29.32
N GLY A 13 7.53 9.05 28.04
CA GLY A 13 8.47 9.37 26.95
C GLY A 13 9.21 8.15 26.42
N TYR A 14 10.07 8.36 25.43
CA TYR A 14 10.87 7.28 24.83
C TYR A 14 12.14 7.05 25.67
N SER A 15 12.29 5.84 26.22
CA SER A 15 13.52 5.41 26.89
C SER A 15 14.63 5.18 25.85
N PRO A 16 15.92 5.34 26.19
CA PRO A 16 17.03 4.87 25.35
C PRO A 16 16.91 3.39 24.95
N ALA A 17 16.27 2.55 25.79
CA ALA A 17 15.98 1.16 25.45
C ALA A 17 14.97 0.99 24.29
N ASN A 18 14.24 2.06 23.95
CA ASN A 18 13.33 2.11 22.81
C ASN A 18 14.03 2.59 21.53
N GLU A 19 15.32 2.92 21.59
CA GLU A 19 16.10 3.29 20.41
C GLU A 19 16.26 2.07 19.50
N VAL A 20 15.73 2.16 18.29
CA VAL A 20 15.84 1.11 17.28
C VAL A 20 16.34 1.74 15.98
N ASP A 21 17.49 1.27 15.51
CA ASP A 21 17.98 1.58 14.17
C ASP A 21 17.46 0.53 13.18
N ARG A 22 16.59 0.94 12.26
CA ARG A 22 16.06 0.12 11.17
C ARG A 22 15.99 0.93 9.89
N SER A 23 16.44 0.33 8.80
CA SER A 23 16.28 0.85 7.45
C SER A 23 15.57 -0.18 6.56
N ARG A 24 14.82 0.30 5.58
CA ARG A 24 14.12 -0.53 4.59
C ARG A 24 14.34 0.03 3.19
N SER A 25 14.67 -0.84 2.25
CA SER A 25 14.72 -0.54 0.82
C SER A 25 13.68 -1.39 0.06
N ASN A 26 13.19 -0.87 -1.07
CA ASN A 26 12.24 -1.56 -1.94
C ASN A 26 12.61 -1.32 -3.41
N PHE A 27 12.54 -2.38 -4.21
CA PHE A 27 12.57 -2.31 -5.67
C PHE A 27 11.23 -2.77 -6.25
N SER A 28 10.63 -1.96 -7.12
CA SER A 28 9.32 -2.26 -7.71
C SER A 28 9.30 -2.12 -9.22
N LEU A 29 8.60 -3.05 -9.88
CA LEU A 29 8.27 -3.00 -11.31
C LEU A 29 6.76 -3.00 -11.48
N TYR A 30 6.25 -2.12 -12.34
CA TYR A 30 4.82 -1.99 -12.63
C TYR A 30 4.59 -2.03 -14.13
N ALA A 31 3.56 -2.75 -14.54
CA ALA A 31 3.09 -2.79 -15.92
C ALA A 31 1.57 -2.86 -15.94
N ASP A 32 0.95 -2.13 -16.85
CA ASP A 32 -0.49 -2.20 -17.11
C ASP A 32 -0.78 -2.15 -18.61
N GLY A 33 -1.97 -2.62 -18.96
CA GLY A 33 -2.47 -2.62 -20.31
C GLY A 33 -3.98 -2.64 -20.33
N GLU A 34 -4.53 -1.98 -21.34
CA GLU A 34 -5.94 -1.97 -21.65
C GLU A 34 -6.16 -2.46 -23.07
N PHE A 35 -7.22 -3.23 -23.27
CA PHE A 35 -7.55 -3.85 -24.54
C PHE A 35 -9.05 -3.74 -24.79
N ASP A 36 -9.41 -3.04 -25.87
CA ASP A 36 -10.77 -3.05 -26.42
C ASP A 36 -10.97 -4.35 -27.19
N PHE A 37 -11.53 -5.36 -26.52
CA PHE A 37 -11.86 -6.65 -27.13
C PHE A 37 -12.97 -6.51 -28.18
N THR A 38 -13.92 -5.60 -27.97
CA THR A 38 -14.93 -5.16 -28.94
C THR A 38 -15.26 -3.68 -28.70
N GLU A 39 -16.01 -3.02 -29.59
CA GLU A 39 -16.44 -1.62 -29.40
C GLU A 39 -17.18 -1.36 -28.06
N SER A 40 -17.81 -2.41 -27.53
CA SER A 40 -18.61 -2.38 -26.29
C SER A 40 -17.95 -3.08 -25.11
N PHE A 41 -16.80 -3.75 -25.28
CA PHE A 41 -16.15 -4.52 -24.22
C PHE A 41 -14.67 -4.20 -24.12
N LEU A 42 -14.29 -3.70 -22.96
CA LEU A 42 -12.93 -3.31 -22.61
C LEU A 42 -12.46 -4.18 -21.43
N LEU A 43 -11.22 -4.65 -21.53
CA LEU A 43 -10.52 -5.37 -20.48
C LEU A 43 -9.25 -4.61 -20.13
N SER A 44 -9.01 -4.35 -18.85
CA SER A 44 -7.77 -3.79 -18.36
C SER A 44 -7.13 -4.77 -17.38
N ALA A 45 -5.82 -4.94 -17.49
CA ALA A 45 -5.02 -5.76 -16.60
C ALA A 45 -3.79 -4.97 -16.14
N ALA A 46 -3.43 -5.12 -14.87
CA ALA A 46 -2.22 -4.53 -14.33
C ALA A 46 -1.51 -5.50 -13.38
N MET A 47 -0.20 -5.40 -13.33
CA MET A 47 0.64 -6.16 -12.43
C MET A 47 1.71 -5.28 -11.79
N ARG A 48 2.02 -5.55 -10.53
CA ARG A 48 3.09 -4.91 -9.77
C ARG A 48 3.90 -5.96 -9.03
N PHE A 49 5.20 -5.99 -9.29
CA PHE A 49 6.16 -6.74 -8.50
C PHE A 49 6.90 -5.80 -7.57
N GLU A 50 7.10 -6.21 -6.32
CA GLU A 50 7.82 -5.44 -5.31
C GLU A 50 8.75 -6.38 -4.54
N ASN A 51 9.94 -5.91 -4.17
CA ASN A 51 10.89 -6.64 -3.35
C ASN A 51 11.43 -5.75 -2.25
N TYR A 52 11.01 -6.04 -1.03
CA TYR A 52 11.38 -5.34 0.20
C TYR A 52 12.55 -6.04 0.90
N SER A 53 13.49 -5.27 1.45
CA SER A 53 14.67 -5.81 2.15
C SER A 53 14.35 -6.63 3.41
N ASP A 54 13.18 -6.40 4.01
CA ASP A 54 12.77 -6.94 5.31
C ASP A 54 11.52 -7.85 5.23
N PHE A 55 10.61 -7.61 4.29
CA PHE A 55 9.38 -8.39 4.09
C PHE A 55 9.44 -9.35 2.89
N GLY A 56 10.49 -9.29 2.07
CA GLY A 56 10.63 -10.13 0.87
C GLY A 56 9.81 -9.62 -0.32
N SER A 57 9.46 -10.52 -1.25
CA SER A 57 8.82 -10.16 -2.51
C SER A 57 7.30 -10.29 -2.46
N THR A 58 6.60 -9.37 -3.14
CA THR A 58 5.15 -9.43 -3.36
C THR A 58 4.82 -9.26 -4.83
N LEU A 59 3.84 -10.03 -5.33
CA LEU A 59 3.27 -9.86 -6.65
C LEU A 59 1.79 -9.51 -6.51
N ASN A 60 1.42 -8.33 -7.00
CA ASN A 60 0.08 -7.78 -6.96
C ASN A 60 -0.48 -7.71 -8.38
N GLY A 61 -1.75 -8.06 -8.55
CA GLY A 61 -2.43 -8.03 -9.84
C GLY A 61 -3.80 -7.37 -9.74
N LYS A 62 -4.24 -6.74 -10.83
CA LYS A 62 -5.58 -6.16 -10.99
C LYS A 62 -6.15 -6.58 -12.34
N LEU A 63 -7.43 -6.96 -12.33
CA LEU A 63 -8.22 -7.20 -13.54
C LEU A 63 -9.49 -6.33 -13.46
N ALA A 64 -9.82 -5.65 -14.53
CA ALA A 64 -11.02 -4.83 -14.64
C ALA A 64 -11.65 -4.97 -16.03
N THR A 65 -12.96 -4.83 -16.11
CA THR A 65 -13.69 -4.87 -17.37
C THR A 65 -14.75 -3.79 -17.42
N ARG A 66 -15.03 -3.27 -18.61
CA ARG A 66 -16.16 -2.37 -18.85
C ARG A 66 -17.00 -2.89 -20.02
N LEU A 67 -18.31 -2.94 -19.81
CA LEU A 67 -19.31 -3.27 -20.83
C LEU A 67 -20.18 -2.04 -21.10
N LYS A 68 -20.28 -1.61 -22.35
CA LYS A 68 -21.22 -0.57 -22.78
C LYS A 68 -22.57 -1.23 -23.08
N ALA A 69 -23.60 -0.89 -22.28
CA ALA A 69 -24.94 -1.47 -22.40
C ALA A 69 -25.80 -0.79 -23.50
N SER A 70 -25.49 0.45 -23.87
CA SER A 70 -26.14 1.22 -24.93
C SER A 70 -25.25 2.38 -25.35
N ASP A 71 -25.30 2.78 -26.62
CA ASP A 71 -24.54 3.92 -27.16
C ASP A 71 -24.89 5.28 -26.50
N ASN A 72 -26.01 5.34 -25.78
CA ASN A 72 -26.55 6.56 -25.15
C ASN A 72 -26.29 6.66 -23.64
N PHE A 73 -25.51 5.76 -23.05
CA PHE A 73 -25.12 5.85 -21.64
C PHE A 73 -23.63 6.17 -21.55
N ASN A 74 -23.30 7.39 -21.11
CA ASN A 74 -21.94 7.88 -20.90
C ASN A 74 -21.34 7.29 -19.61
#